data_AF-A0A017SVK8-F1
#
_entry.id   AF-A0A017SVK8-F1
#
_cell.length_a   1.000
_cell.length_b   1.000
_cell.length_c   1.000
_cell.angle_alpha   90.00
_cell.angle_beta   90.00
_cell.angle_gamma   90.00
#
_symmetry.space_group_name_H-M   'P 1'
#
loop_
_entity.id
_entity.type
_entity.pdbx_description
1 polymer ?
#
loop_
_entity_poly.entity_id
_entity_poly.type
_entity_poly.pdbx_seq_one_letter_code
_entity_poly.pdbx_strand_id
1 'polypeptide(L)'
;MDPFEPDTMAASTARFLRTLAFVVSAGLAAAALRFAWFEPLAAAVVLGMVLVIVGARWLARQRLVRVLRSGDVRALLQRWSPALRRAPHPATMAPLMTATAFAACGWVERARNALALAERGPAWDAALEHRLFLDTLLDAFEGDPDAALVHARRLERLPLPEVSSALQHRILRLRAAAAALARAFAHQSQPGDRELLQHAGDASPLIYWAMRYAAAVIAIDEGDLGGARGLLNDAPRWPEESTFRAFHAEIAGRIDAGRPIQA
;
A
#
# COMPACT_ATOMS: atom_id res chain seq x y z
N MET A 1 17.48 38.78 -7.08
CA MET A 1 18.86 38.47 -7.49
C MET A 1 19.67 38.52 -6.21
N ASP A 2 19.99 37.41 -5.55
CA ASP A 2 20.46 36.10 -6.02
C ASP A 2 19.47 34.94 -5.71
N PRO A 3 19.19 33.98 -6.63
CA PRO A 3 18.15 32.94 -6.42
C PRO A 3 18.69 31.54 -6.05
N PHE A 4 19.96 31.38 -5.67
CA PHE A 4 20.60 30.07 -5.46
C PHE A 4 21.44 29.95 -4.17
N GLU A 5 21.03 30.55 -3.05
CA GLU A 5 21.52 30.07 -1.75
C GLU A 5 20.60 28.94 -1.23
N PRO A 6 21.04 27.67 -1.20
CA PRO A 6 20.28 26.62 -0.55
C PRO A 6 20.24 26.87 0.96
N ASP A 7 19.06 26.73 1.56
CA ASP A 7 18.77 26.81 3.00
C ASP A 7 19.77 26.01 3.88
N THR A 8 20.91 26.62 4.19
CA THR A 8 21.91 26.07 5.12
C THR A 8 21.33 25.95 6.54
N MET A 9 20.31 26.76 6.86
CA MET A 9 19.62 26.73 8.15
C MET A 9 18.72 25.49 8.34
N ALA A 10 18.04 25.02 7.30
CA ALA A 10 17.14 23.85 7.38
C ALA A 10 17.93 22.54 7.59
N ALA A 11 19.06 22.39 6.89
CA ALA A 11 19.95 21.23 7.02
C ALA A 11 20.68 21.18 8.38
N SER A 12 20.97 22.34 8.97
CA SER A 12 21.55 22.47 10.32
C SER A 12 20.56 22.03 11.40
N THR A 13 19.32 22.51 11.31
CA THR A 13 18.25 22.23 12.29
C THR A 13 17.88 20.74 12.32
N ALA A 14 17.81 20.09 11.15
CA ALA A 14 17.55 18.66 11.05
C ALA A 14 18.70 17.80 11.59
N ARG A 15 19.96 18.21 11.38
CA ARG A 15 21.13 17.55 11.97
C ARG A 15 21.13 17.69 13.49
N PHE A 16 20.83 18.89 13.99
CA PHE A 16 20.76 19.18 15.43
C PHE A 16 19.66 18.39 16.12
N LEU A 17 18.46 18.29 15.52
CA LEU A 17 17.38 17.44 16.04
C LEU A 17 17.76 15.95 16.05
N ARG A 18 18.51 15.47 15.03
CA ARG A 18 19.01 14.09 15.00
C ARG A 18 20.07 13.83 16.06
N THR A 19 21.04 14.73 16.25
CA THR A 19 22.04 14.60 17.32
C THR A 19 21.40 14.72 18.69
N LEU A 20 20.44 15.63 18.88
CA LEU A 20 19.69 15.74 20.12
C LEU A 20 18.88 14.47 20.41
N ALA A 21 18.15 13.94 19.42
CA ALA A 21 17.44 12.68 19.54
C ALA A 21 18.39 11.50 19.83
N PHE A 22 19.56 11.47 19.18
CA PHE A 22 20.61 10.48 19.43
C PHE A 22 21.14 10.58 20.87
N VAL A 23 21.50 11.76 21.34
CA VAL A 23 22.00 12.01 22.71
C VAL A 23 20.92 11.69 23.75
N VAL A 24 19.67 12.05 23.50
CA VAL A 24 18.53 11.71 24.37
C VAL A 24 18.32 10.19 24.40
N SER A 25 18.38 9.51 23.25
CA SER A 25 18.24 8.05 23.19
C SER A 25 19.42 7.31 23.82
N ALA A 26 20.65 7.81 23.67
CA ALA A 26 21.84 7.29 24.33
C ALA A 26 21.80 7.54 25.84
N GLY A 27 21.30 8.71 26.26
CA GLY A 27 21.06 9.05 27.65
C GLY A 27 19.99 8.17 28.30
N LEU A 28 18.89 7.89 27.59
CA LEU A 28 17.86 6.94 28.01
C LEU A 28 18.38 5.50 28.09
N ALA A 29 19.20 5.08 27.13
CA ALA A 29 19.84 3.76 27.15
C ALA A 29 20.84 3.62 28.31
N ALA A 30 21.66 4.64 28.55
CA ALA A 30 22.60 4.68 29.67
C ALA A 30 21.89 4.77 31.03
N ALA A 31 20.80 5.54 31.11
CA ALA A 31 19.94 5.59 32.28
C ALA A 31 19.28 4.23 32.54
N ALA A 32 18.78 3.54 31.51
CA ALA A 32 18.21 2.20 31.63
C ALA A 32 19.26 1.17 32.07
N LEU A 33 20.49 1.24 31.56
CA LEU A 33 21.62 0.39 31.97
C LEU A 33 22.02 0.63 33.43
N ARG A 34 22.08 1.91 33.84
CA ARG A 34 22.37 2.28 35.24
C ARG A 34 21.23 1.86 36.17
N PHE A 35 19.98 2.02 35.75
CA PHE A 35 18.81 1.62 36.54
C PHE A 35 18.71 0.09 36.66
N ALA A 36 19.11 -0.66 35.63
CA ALA A 36 19.17 -2.12 35.67
C ALA A 36 20.17 -2.67 36.70
N TRP A 37 21.19 -1.89 37.09
CA TRP A 37 22.13 -2.29 38.15
C TRP A 37 21.65 -1.98 39.57
N PHE A 38 20.85 -0.93 39.78
CA PHE A 38 20.37 -0.55 41.10
C PHE A 38 19.02 -1.18 41.45
N GLU A 39 18.12 -1.38 40.47
CA GLU A 39 16.82 -2.02 40.66
C GLU A 39 16.46 -2.94 39.47
N PRO A 40 16.96 -4.20 39.45
CA PRO A 40 16.75 -5.11 38.33
C PRO A 40 15.27 -5.46 38.11
N LEU A 41 14.46 -5.43 39.17
CA LEU A 41 13.01 -5.67 39.08
C LEU A 41 12.29 -4.56 38.32
N ALA A 42 12.62 -3.28 38.56
CA ALA A 42 11.99 -2.16 37.85
C ALA A 42 12.37 -2.16 36.35
N ALA A 43 13.63 -2.44 36.03
CA ALA A 43 14.08 -2.58 34.64
C ALA A 43 13.38 -3.76 33.93
N ALA A 44 13.19 -4.89 34.61
CA ALA A 44 12.44 -6.03 34.08
C ALA A 44 10.96 -5.71 33.81
N VAL A 45 10.31 -4.94 34.69
CA VAL A 45 8.92 -4.49 34.49
C VAL A 45 8.79 -3.54 33.30
N VAL A 46 9.69 -2.57 33.17
CA VAL A 46 9.69 -1.63 32.02
C VAL A 46 9.96 -2.37 30.71
N LEU A 47 10.96 -3.26 30.68
CA LEU A 47 11.24 -4.09 29.51
C LEU A 47 10.05 -4.99 29.16
N GLY A 48 9.43 -5.62 30.17
CA GLY A 48 8.21 -6.41 30.01
C GLY A 48 7.07 -5.60 29.40
N MET A 49 6.85 -4.38 29.89
CA MET A 49 5.83 -3.48 29.35
C MET A 49 6.12 -3.09 27.89
N VAL A 50 7.38 -2.77 27.56
CA VAL A 50 7.80 -2.47 26.18
C VAL A 50 7.57 -3.69 25.27
N LEU A 51 7.99 -4.88 25.70
CA LEU A 51 7.79 -6.12 24.94
C LEU A 51 6.30 -6.44 24.73
N VAL A 52 5.46 -6.24 25.75
CA VAL A 52 4.01 -6.41 25.62
C VAL A 52 3.42 -5.40 24.63
N ILE A 53 3.80 -4.12 24.70
CA ILE A 53 3.30 -3.09 23.77
C ILE A 53 3.76 -3.37 22.34
N VAL A 54 5.04 -3.67 22.14
CA VAL A 54 5.62 -3.98 20.82
C VAL A 54 5.01 -5.27 20.27
N GLY A 55 4.91 -6.31 21.09
CA GLY A 55 4.28 -7.58 20.73
C GLY A 55 2.81 -7.43 20.36
N ALA A 56 2.05 -6.66 21.13
CA ALA A 56 0.64 -6.37 20.84
C ALA A 56 0.49 -5.60 19.52
N ARG A 57 1.32 -4.57 19.28
CA ARG A 57 1.32 -3.82 18.00
C ARG A 57 1.69 -4.71 16.82
N TRP A 58 2.68 -5.58 17.00
CA TRP A 58 3.11 -6.54 15.98
C TRP A 58 2.00 -7.55 15.65
N LEU A 59 1.37 -8.15 16.66
CA LEU A 59 0.23 -9.05 16.49
C LEU A 59 -0.96 -8.35 15.83
N ALA A 60 -1.27 -7.11 16.23
CA ALA A 60 -2.34 -6.32 15.62
C ALA A 60 -2.08 -6.07 14.13
N ARG A 61 -0.82 -5.78 13.77
CA ARG A 61 -0.38 -5.62 12.37
C ARG A 61 -0.47 -6.93 11.61
N GLN A 62 0.01 -8.04 12.17
CA GLN A 62 -0.07 -9.37 11.55
C GLN A 62 -1.52 -9.78 11.30
N ARG A 63 -2.41 -9.54 12.26
CA ARG A 63 -3.86 -9.79 12.08
C ARG A 63 -4.45 -8.93 10.97
N LEU A 64 -4.04 -7.66 10.86
CA LEU A 64 -4.52 -6.78 9.78
C LEU A 64 -4.03 -7.26 8.41
N VAL A 65 -2.76 -7.63 8.30
CA VAL A 65 -2.19 -8.22 7.09
C VAL A 65 -2.97 -9.47 6.69
N ARG A 66 -3.28 -10.34 7.66
CA ARG A 66 -4.08 -11.55 7.42
C ARG A 66 -5.47 -11.24 6.87
N VAL A 67 -6.17 -10.27 7.44
CA VAL A 67 -7.52 -9.85 6.95
C VAL A 67 -7.45 -9.23 5.56
N LEU A 68 -6.44 -8.40 5.30
CA LEU A 68 -6.25 -7.79 3.97
C LEU A 68 -5.91 -8.84 2.91
N ARG A 69 -5.12 -9.86 3.28
CA ARG A 69 -4.80 -10.98 2.39
C ARG A 69 -5.93 -12.00 2.27
N SER A 70 -6.86 -12.08 3.23
CA SER A 70 -7.98 -13.01 3.15
C SER A 70 -9.09 -12.55 2.21
N GLY A 71 -9.08 -11.29 1.76
CA GLY A 71 -10.10 -10.73 0.88
C GLY A 71 -11.46 -10.49 1.57
N ASP A 72 -11.51 -10.50 2.91
CA ASP A 72 -12.76 -10.28 3.66
C ASP A 72 -13.01 -8.78 3.84
N VAL A 73 -13.72 -8.20 2.87
CA VAL A 73 -14.15 -6.80 2.87
C VAL A 73 -14.95 -6.44 4.11
N ARG A 74 -15.84 -7.33 4.58
CA ARG A 74 -16.73 -7.03 5.72
C ARG A 74 -15.93 -6.92 7.00
N ALA A 75 -15.02 -7.85 7.24
CA ALA A 75 -14.09 -7.78 8.37
C ALA A 75 -13.20 -6.53 8.29
N LEU A 76 -12.76 -6.15 7.09
CA LEU A 76 -11.97 -4.93 6.88
C LEU A 76 -12.75 -3.66 7.24
N LEU A 77 -13.95 -3.50 6.71
CA LEU A 77 -14.80 -2.32 6.96
C LEU A 77 -15.26 -2.25 8.43
N GLN A 78 -15.62 -3.38 9.05
CA GLN A 78 -15.96 -3.42 10.48
C GLN A 78 -14.79 -2.94 11.34
N ARG A 79 -13.56 -3.35 11.00
CA ARG A 79 -12.36 -2.95 11.72
C ARG A 79 -12.00 -1.48 11.50
N TRP A 80 -12.30 -0.92 10.33
CA TRP A 80 -12.02 0.48 10.02
C TRP A 80 -13.11 1.45 10.48
N SER A 81 -14.35 0.99 10.68
CA SER A 81 -15.48 1.83 11.13
C SER A 81 -15.14 2.78 12.30
N PRO A 82 -14.46 2.37 13.38
CA PRO A 82 -14.11 3.28 14.46
C PRO A 82 -13.07 4.34 14.08
N ALA A 83 -12.21 4.07 13.10
CA ALA A 83 -11.21 5.00 12.58
C ALA A 83 -11.84 5.98 11.58
N LEU A 84 -12.76 5.52 10.74
CA LEU A 84 -13.50 6.37 9.80
C LEU A 84 -14.32 7.44 10.52
N ARG A 85 -14.96 7.08 11.64
CA ARG A 85 -15.72 8.03 12.47
C ARG A 85 -14.84 9.11 13.12
N ARG A 86 -13.54 8.87 13.27
CA ARG A 86 -12.58 9.78 13.89
C ARG A 86 -11.73 10.54 12.88
N ALA A 87 -11.94 10.31 11.59
CA ALA A 87 -11.17 10.96 10.54
C ALA A 87 -11.56 12.45 10.43
N PRO A 88 -10.59 13.35 10.19
CA PRO A 88 -10.90 14.72 9.81
C PRO A 88 -11.66 14.72 8.48
N HIS A 89 -12.69 15.56 8.36
CA HIS A 89 -13.59 15.64 7.19
C HIS A 89 -14.24 14.29 6.82
N PRO A 90 -15.11 13.73 7.70
CA PRO A 90 -15.66 12.39 7.51
C PRO A 90 -16.51 12.25 6.24
N ALA A 91 -17.16 13.33 5.79
CA ALA A 91 -17.99 13.32 4.57
C ALA A 91 -17.18 13.03 3.29
N THR A 92 -15.89 13.36 3.25
CA THR A 92 -15.01 13.04 2.13
C THR A 92 -14.16 11.80 2.42
N MET A 93 -13.58 11.70 3.61
CA MET A 93 -12.60 10.65 3.92
C MET A 93 -13.24 9.29 4.17
N ALA A 94 -14.45 9.24 4.76
CA ALA A 94 -15.10 7.95 5.01
C ALA A 94 -15.48 7.22 3.71
N PRO A 95 -16.11 7.88 2.71
CA PRO A 95 -16.40 7.22 1.44
C PRO A 95 -15.14 6.87 0.65
N LEU A 96 -14.10 7.73 0.65
CA LEU A 96 -12.83 7.44 -0.03
C LEU A 96 -12.11 6.21 0.54
N MET A 97 -12.04 6.09 1.86
CA MET A 97 -11.46 4.91 2.52
C MET A 97 -12.31 3.66 2.29
N THR A 98 -13.63 3.80 2.25
CA THR A 98 -14.56 2.71 1.92
C THR A 98 -14.34 2.23 0.48
N ALA A 99 -14.21 3.15 -0.47
CA ALA A 99 -13.89 2.84 -1.86
C ALA A 99 -12.56 2.11 -1.99
N THR A 100 -11.56 2.51 -1.20
CA THR A 100 -10.25 1.84 -1.16
C THR A 100 -10.35 0.40 -0.64
N ALA A 101 -11.16 0.16 0.40
CA ALA A 101 -11.41 -1.18 0.92
C ALA A 101 -12.09 -2.08 -0.13
N PHE A 102 -13.05 -1.53 -0.89
CA PHE A 102 -13.69 -2.26 -1.97
C PHE A 102 -12.73 -2.55 -3.12
N ALA A 103 -11.95 -1.57 -3.58
CA ALA A 103 -10.95 -1.75 -4.63
C ALA A 103 -9.87 -2.77 -4.24
N ALA A 104 -9.42 -2.77 -2.99
CA ALA A 104 -8.47 -3.73 -2.44
C ALA A 104 -8.93 -5.20 -2.53
N CYS A 105 -10.24 -5.43 -2.69
CA CYS A 105 -10.83 -6.76 -2.85
C CYS A 105 -11.45 -6.96 -4.23
N GLY A 106 -11.16 -6.09 -5.19
CA GLY A 106 -11.67 -6.17 -6.57
C GLY A 106 -13.16 -5.88 -6.72
N TRP A 107 -13.81 -5.21 -5.76
CA TRP A 107 -15.24 -4.84 -5.85
C TRP A 107 -15.40 -3.47 -6.52
N VAL A 108 -15.13 -3.45 -7.83
CA VAL A 108 -15.06 -2.23 -8.64
C VAL A 108 -16.32 -1.36 -8.54
N GLU A 109 -17.49 -1.93 -8.84
CA GLU A 109 -18.77 -1.18 -8.80
C GLU A 109 -19.06 -0.56 -7.44
N ARG A 110 -18.78 -1.29 -6.35
CA ARG A 110 -18.97 -0.77 -5.00
C ARG A 110 -17.95 0.30 -4.65
N ALA A 111 -16.72 0.20 -5.17
CA ALA A 111 -15.71 1.22 -5.01
C ALA A 111 -16.10 2.52 -5.73
N ARG A 112 -16.56 2.44 -6.98
CA ARG A 112 -17.07 3.59 -7.76
C ARG A 112 -18.24 4.26 -7.05
N ASN A 113 -19.24 3.48 -6.62
CA ASN A 113 -20.39 3.99 -5.89
C ASN A 113 -19.99 4.67 -4.56
N ALA A 114 -19.07 4.08 -3.80
CA ALA A 114 -18.57 4.70 -2.57
C ALA A 114 -17.79 5.99 -2.86
N LEU A 115 -16.99 6.04 -3.93
CA LEU A 115 -16.27 7.23 -4.33
C LEU A 115 -17.21 8.38 -4.75
N ALA A 116 -18.32 8.05 -5.42
CA ALA A 116 -19.33 9.00 -5.83
C ALA A 116 -20.05 9.68 -4.65
N LEU A 117 -20.08 9.03 -3.47
CA LEU A 117 -20.66 9.59 -2.24
C LEU A 117 -19.73 10.58 -1.52
N ALA A 118 -18.46 10.67 -1.91
CA ALA A 118 -17.52 11.58 -1.26
C ALA A 118 -17.86 13.05 -1.58
N GLU A 119 -18.01 13.86 -0.53
CA GLU A 119 -18.25 15.29 -0.70
C GLU A 119 -17.02 15.99 -1.30
N ARG A 120 -17.25 16.79 -2.34
CA ARG A 120 -16.22 17.54 -3.06
C ARG A 120 -15.96 18.87 -2.34
N GLY A 121 -15.04 18.86 -1.39
CA GLY A 121 -14.57 20.05 -0.67
C GLY A 121 -13.05 20.11 -0.55
N PRO A 122 -12.49 20.92 0.37
CA PRO A 122 -11.03 21.06 0.53
C PRO A 122 -10.31 19.72 0.78
N ALA A 123 -10.95 18.80 1.51
CA ALA A 123 -10.42 17.45 1.75
C ALA A 123 -10.37 16.60 0.46
N TRP A 124 -11.28 16.84 -0.48
CA TRP A 124 -11.31 16.14 -1.77
C TRP A 124 -10.14 16.57 -2.66
N ASP A 125 -9.82 17.85 -2.64
CA ASP A 125 -8.66 18.40 -3.35
C ASP A 125 -7.36 17.94 -2.70
N ALA A 126 -7.29 17.95 -1.37
CA ALA A 126 -6.15 17.43 -0.62
C ALA A 126 -5.92 15.92 -0.85
N ALA A 127 -6.98 15.16 -1.14
CA ALA A 127 -6.92 13.74 -1.42
C ALA A 127 -6.62 13.39 -2.89
N LEU A 128 -6.21 14.36 -3.73
CA LEU A 128 -5.98 14.16 -5.16
C LEU A 128 -5.07 12.94 -5.48
N GLU A 129 -3.98 12.77 -4.73
CA GLU A 129 -3.05 11.65 -4.93
C GLU A 129 -3.73 10.28 -4.69
N HIS A 130 -4.48 10.16 -3.58
CA HIS A 130 -5.22 8.95 -3.26
C HIS A 130 -6.30 8.67 -4.30
N ARG A 131 -7.04 9.70 -4.73
CA ARG A 131 -8.06 9.56 -5.77
C ARG A 131 -7.47 9.07 -7.09
N LEU A 132 -6.41 9.69 -7.58
CA LEU A 132 -5.75 9.25 -8.82
C LEU A 132 -5.20 7.83 -8.72
N PHE A 133 -4.66 7.46 -7.56
CA PHE A 133 -4.24 6.08 -7.31
C PHE A 133 -5.42 5.10 -7.39
N LEU A 134 -6.55 5.46 -6.78
CA LEU A 134 -7.75 4.62 -6.79
C LEU A 134 -8.37 4.54 -8.19
N ASP A 135 -8.48 5.66 -8.91
CA ASP A 135 -8.99 5.70 -10.28
C ASP A 135 -8.12 4.84 -11.21
N THR A 136 -6.78 4.91 -11.07
CA THR A 136 -5.85 4.05 -11.81
C THR A 136 -6.13 2.55 -11.59
N LEU A 137 -6.37 2.14 -10.34
CA LEU A 137 -6.70 0.74 -10.03
C LEU A 137 -8.06 0.34 -10.61
N LEU A 138 -9.07 1.20 -10.47
CA LEU A 138 -10.43 0.90 -10.90
C LEU A 138 -10.53 0.82 -12.42
N ASP A 139 -9.94 1.77 -13.16
CA ASP A 139 -9.90 1.73 -14.62
C ASP A 139 -9.19 0.46 -15.12
N ALA A 140 -8.06 0.09 -14.49
CA ALA A 140 -7.34 -1.14 -14.83
C ALA A 140 -8.18 -2.39 -14.57
N PHE A 141 -8.98 -2.41 -13.51
CA PHE A 141 -9.86 -3.53 -13.19
C PHE A 141 -11.13 -3.59 -14.04
N GLU A 142 -11.60 -2.45 -14.53
CA GLU A 142 -12.73 -2.33 -15.46
C GLU A 142 -12.35 -2.77 -16.88
N GLY A 143 -11.05 -2.93 -17.17
CA GLY A 143 -10.56 -3.24 -18.51
C GLY A 143 -10.45 -2.00 -19.40
N ASP A 144 -10.30 -0.81 -18.82
CA ASP A 144 -9.95 0.43 -19.52
C ASP A 144 -8.47 0.78 -19.29
N PRO A 145 -7.54 0.13 -20.03
CA PRO A 145 -6.11 0.35 -19.85
C PRO A 145 -5.69 1.79 -20.23
N ASP A 146 -6.41 2.44 -21.15
CA ASP A 146 -6.09 3.79 -21.59
C ASP A 146 -6.37 4.82 -20.50
N ALA A 147 -7.54 4.75 -19.86
CA ALA A 147 -7.88 5.61 -18.73
C ALA A 147 -6.92 5.35 -17.54
N ALA A 148 -6.61 4.08 -17.26
CA ALA A 148 -5.66 3.71 -16.21
C ALA A 148 -4.27 4.33 -16.44
N LEU A 149 -3.75 4.27 -17.68
CA LEU A 149 -2.48 4.88 -18.05
C LEU A 149 -2.51 6.41 -17.96
N VAL A 150 -3.63 7.04 -18.32
CA VAL A 150 -3.80 8.50 -18.18
C VAL A 150 -3.73 8.92 -16.70
N HIS A 151 -4.47 8.24 -15.82
CA HIS A 151 -4.45 8.54 -14.39
C HIS A 151 -3.10 8.24 -13.74
N ALA A 152 -2.45 7.13 -14.12
CA ALA A 152 -1.11 6.80 -13.65
C ALA A 152 -0.07 7.87 -14.01
N ARG A 153 -0.06 8.33 -15.27
CA ARG A 153 0.85 9.41 -15.71
C ARG A 153 0.56 10.72 -14.98
N ARG A 154 -0.71 11.02 -14.70
CA ARG A 154 -1.08 12.21 -13.92
C ARG A 154 -0.60 12.11 -12.48
N LEU A 155 -0.71 10.92 -11.87
CA LEU A 155 -0.22 10.63 -10.53
C LEU A 155 1.31 10.81 -10.43
N GLU A 156 2.07 10.32 -11.39
CA GLU A 156 3.54 10.46 -11.43
C GLU A 156 3.98 11.93 -11.49
N ARG A 157 3.23 12.78 -12.21
CA ARG A 157 3.53 14.21 -12.40
C ARG A 157 3.16 15.10 -11.22
N LEU A 158 2.50 14.58 -10.19
CA LEU A 158 2.15 15.39 -9.02
C LEU A 158 3.43 15.88 -8.31
N PRO A 159 3.41 17.10 -7.73
CA PRO A 159 4.52 17.55 -6.90
C PRO A 159 4.71 16.60 -5.71
N LEU A 160 5.94 16.51 -5.23
CA LEU A 160 6.22 15.77 -4.01
C LEU A 160 5.82 16.62 -2.80
N PRO A 161 5.11 16.05 -1.82
CA PRO A 161 4.77 16.79 -0.62
C PRO A 161 6.02 17.06 0.23
N GLU A 162 5.99 18.18 0.96
CA GLU A 162 7.02 18.58 1.93
C GLU A 162 6.93 17.73 3.19
N VAL A 163 7.32 16.46 3.07
CA VAL A 163 7.33 15.47 4.16
C VAL A 163 8.72 14.85 4.28
N SER A 164 8.93 14.07 5.35
CA SER A 164 10.20 13.37 5.55
C SER A 164 10.64 12.58 4.30
N SER A 165 11.94 12.55 4.03
CA SER A 165 12.50 11.85 2.86
C SER A 165 12.05 10.39 2.78
N ALA A 166 11.97 9.68 3.91
CA ALA A 166 11.48 8.30 3.95
C ALA A 166 10.03 8.17 3.44
N LEU A 167 9.17 9.13 3.76
CA LEU A 167 7.79 9.14 3.28
C LEU A 167 7.72 9.49 1.80
N GLN A 168 8.54 10.44 1.33
CA GLN A 168 8.65 10.75 -0.10
C GLN A 168 9.07 9.52 -0.92
N HIS A 169 10.06 8.74 -0.45
CA HIS A 169 10.47 7.50 -1.11
C HIS A 169 9.33 6.48 -1.19
N ARG A 170 8.51 6.39 -0.13
CA ARG A 170 7.34 5.51 -0.11
C ARG A 170 6.27 5.97 -1.10
N ILE A 171 6.01 7.29 -1.18
CA ILE A 171 5.07 7.89 -2.13
C ILE A 171 5.53 7.59 -3.57
N LEU A 172 6.78 7.91 -3.90
CA LEU A 172 7.35 7.64 -5.23
C LEU A 172 7.22 6.17 -5.62
N ARG A 173 7.51 5.24 -4.70
CA ARG A 173 7.36 3.82 -4.94
C ARG A 173 5.92 3.41 -5.23
N LEU A 174 4.95 3.96 -4.49
CA LEU A 174 3.53 3.68 -4.73
C LEU A 174 3.04 4.24 -6.07
N ARG A 175 3.48 5.45 -6.44
CA ARG A 175 3.17 6.05 -7.74
C ARG A 175 3.74 5.20 -8.88
N ALA A 176 5.00 4.78 -8.78
CA ALA A 176 5.64 3.92 -9.76
C ALA A 176 4.94 2.55 -9.87
N ALA A 177 4.53 1.96 -8.74
CA ALA A 177 3.78 0.71 -8.74
C ALA A 177 2.39 0.84 -9.38
N ALA A 178 1.70 1.96 -9.20
CA ALA A 178 0.44 2.23 -9.89
C ALA A 178 0.63 2.31 -11.42
N ALA A 179 1.71 2.95 -11.87
CA ALA A 179 2.05 3.02 -13.29
C ALA A 179 2.46 1.66 -13.87
N ALA A 180 3.24 0.87 -13.14
CA ALA A 180 3.56 -0.51 -13.53
C ALA A 180 2.31 -1.39 -13.60
N LEU A 181 1.35 -1.19 -12.70
CA LEU A 181 0.08 -1.91 -12.72
C LEU A 181 -0.74 -1.54 -13.95
N ALA A 182 -0.90 -0.24 -14.25
CA ALA A 182 -1.60 0.21 -15.45
C ALA A 182 -0.95 -0.34 -16.73
N ARG A 183 0.39 -0.35 -16.81
CA ARG A 183 1.13 -0.95 -17.93
C ARG A 183 0.94 -2.46 -18.02
N ALA A 184 0.91 -3.18 -16.90
CA ALA A 184 0.70 -4.62 -16.88
C ALA A 184 -0.66 -4.99 -17.50
N PHE A 185 -1.74 -4.34 -17.07
CA PHE A 185 -3.08 -4.57 -17.64
C PHE A 185 -3.23 -4.06 -19.08
N ALA A 186 -2.37 -3.14 -19.52
CA ALA A 186 -2.27 -2.72 -20.91
C ALA A 186 -1.35 -3.61 -21.77
N HIS A 187 -0.77 -4.68 -21.22
CA HIS A 187 0.26 -5.51 -21.87
C HIS A 187 1.46 -4.71 -22.42
N GLN A 188 1.85 -3.65 -21.69
CA GLN A 188 2.93 -2.72 -22.04
C GLN A 188 3.98 -2.62 -20.92
N SER A 189 4.19 -3.71 -20.18
CA SER A 189 5.13 -3.74 -19.05
C SER A 189 6.57 -3.48 -19.50
N GLN A 190 7.34 -2.85 -18.62
CA GLN A 190 8.74 -2.53 -18.81
C GLN A 190 9.64 -3.42 -17.93
N PRO A 191 10.94 -3.59 -18.27
CA PRO A 191 11.88 -4.28 -17.42
C PRO A 191 11.89 -3.70 -16.00
N GLY A 192 11.73 -4.55 -14.98
CA GLY A 192 11.65 -4.13 -13.57
C GLY A 192 10.24 -3.94 -13.02
N ASP A 193 9.21 -3.89 -13.87
CA ASP A 193 7.82 -3.67 -13.42
C ASP A 193 7.32 -4.83 -12.55
N ARG A 194 7.66 -6.08 -12.91
CA ARG A 194 7.26 -7.25 -12.13
C ARG A 194 7.83 -7.21 -10.72
N GLU A 195 9.12 -6.92 -10.56
CA GLU A 195 9.78 -6.83 -9.26
C GLU A 195 9.20 -5.66 -8.45
N LEU A 196 8.99 -4.52 -9.10
CA LEU A 196 8.41 -3.33 -8.45
C LEU A 196 7.03 -3.63 -7.87
N LEU A 197 6.16 -4.30 -8.65
CA LEU A 197 4.82 -4.69 -8.21
C LEU A 197 4.87 -5.63 -7.01
N GLN A 198 5.72 -6.67 -7.06
CA GLN A 198 5.89 -7.61 -5.94
C GLN A 198 6.34 -6.88 -4.67
N HIS A 199 7.39 -6.06 -4.76
CA HIS A 199 7.89 -5.28 -3.62
C HIS A 199 6.85 -4.29 -3.07
N ALA A 200 6.06 -3.65 -3.95
CA ALA A 200 5.01 -2.74 -3.54
C ALA A 200 3.87 -3.46 -2.82
N GLY A 201 3.46 -4.63 -3.32
CA GLY A 201 2.47 -5.49 -2.67
C GLY A 201 2.92 -5.95 -1.28
N ASP A 202 4.18 -6.37 -1.14
CA ASP A 202 4.72 -6.79 0.16
C ASP A 202 4.82 -5.63 1.16
N ALA A 203 5.16 -4.44 0.69
CA ALA A 203 5.23 -3.24 1.51
C ALA A 203 3.84 -2.71 1.91
N SER A 204 2.81 -2.95 1.10
CA SER A 204 1.46 -2.41 1.28
C SER A 204 0.40 -3.51 1.19
N PRO A 205 0.00 -4.11 2.33
CA PRO A 205 -0.94 -5.23 2.36
C PRO A 205 -2.30 -4.95 1.73
N LEU A 206 -2.71 -3.67 1.66
CA LEU A 206 -4.00 -3.25 1.10
C LEU A 206 -4.07 -3.46 -0.42
N ILE A 207 -2.94 -3.39 -1.11
CA ILE A 207 -2.85 -3.53 -2.56
C ILE A 207 -2.13 -4.82 -2.95
N TYR A 208 -1.89 -5.71 -1.98
CA TYR A 208 -1.12 -6.94 -2.15
C TYR A 208 -1.62 -7.78 -3.33
N TRP A 209 -2.94 -8.04 -3.37
CA TRP A 209 -3.53 -8.85 -4.43
C TRP A 209 -3.57 -8.13 -5.76
N ALA A 210 -3.93 -6.84 -5.78
CA ALA A 210 -3.88 -6.01 -7.00
C ALA A 210 -2.52 -6.09 -7.69
N MET A 211 -1.44 -5.91 -6.91
CA MET A 211 -0.08 -5.95 -7.43
C MET A 211 0.35 -7.36 -7.84
N ARG A 212 -0.09 -8.42 -7.14
CA ARG A 212 0.19 -9.82 -7.52
C ARG A 212 -0.51 -10.24 -8.80
N TYR A 213 -1.77 -9.85 -9.00
CA TYR A 213 -2.47 -10.10 -10.26
C TYR A 213 -1.79 -9.39 -11.41
N ALA A 214 -1.44 -8.11 -11.25
CA ALA A 214 -0.69 -7.37 -12.27
C ALA A 214 0.67 -8.04 -12.57
N ALA A 215 1.43 -8.43 -11.54
CA ALA A 215 2.71 -9.13 -11.72
C ALA A 215 2.53 -10.49 -12.42
N ALA A 216 1.40 -11.19 -12.18
CA ALA A 216 1.09 -12.45 -12.83
C ALA A 216 0.73 -12.25 -14.32
N VAL A 217 0.10 -11.14 -14.69
CA VAL A 217 -0.10 -10.76 -16.10
C VAL A 217 1.26 -10.59 -16.79
N ILE A 218 2.19 -9.84 -16.18
CA ILE A 218 3.55 -9.69 -16.72
C ILE A 218 4.26 -11.05 -16.82
N ALA A 219 4.05 -11.96 -15.85
CA ALA A 219 4.57 -13.33 -15.88
C ALA A 219 4.08 -14.13 -17.09
N ILE A 220 2.80 -14.00 -17.43
CA ILE A 220 2.26 -14.63 -18.64
C ILE A 220 2.84 -14.00 -19.90
N ASP A 221 2.92 -12.67 -19.96
CA ASP A 221 3.41 -11.95 -21.15
C ASP A 221 4.87 -12.28 -21.48
N GLU A 222 5.69 -12.56 -20.46
CA GLU A 222 7.08 -13.03 -20.62
C GLU A 222 7.21 -14.55 -20.83
N GLY A 223 6.10 -15.30 -20.81
CA GLY A 223 6.09 -16.76 -20.94
C GLY A 223 6.46 -17.54 -19.67
N ASP A 224 6.65 -16.87 -18.54
CA ASP A 224 6.93 -17.48 -17.23
C ASP A 224 5.63 -17.94 -16.53
N LEU A 225 5.05 -19.02 -17.06
CA LEU A 225 3.83 -19.63 -16.50
C LEU A 225 4.05 -20.18 -15.07
N GLY A 226 5.28 -20.57 -14.74
CA GLY A 226 5.67 -21.03 -13.41
C GLY A 226 5.62 -19.89 -12.38
N GLY A 227 6.22 -18.75 -12.71
CA GLY A 227 6.16 -17.53 -11.92
C GLY A 227 4.75 -17.00 -11.77
N ALA A 228 3.96 -17.00 -12.86
CA ALA A 228 2.55 -16.61 -12.81
C ALA A 228 1.76 -17.46 -11.80
N ARG A 229 1.94 -18.79 -11.83
CA ARG A 229 1.32 -19.71 -10.85
C ARG A 229 1.80 -19.42 -9.42
N GLY A 230 3.11 -19.21 -9.23
CA GLY A 230 3.69 -18.85 -7.93
C GLY A 230 3.10 -17.56 -7.33
N LEU A 231 2.77 -16.59 -8.17
CA LEU A 231 2.13 -15.33 -7.76
C LEU A 231 0.66 -15.50 -7.38
N LEU A 232 -0.03 -16.51 -7.91
CA LEU A 232 -1.42 -16.79 -7.55
C LEU A 232 -1.57 -17.82 -6.43
N ASN A 233 -0.48 -18.48 -6.02
CA ASN A 233 -0.49 -19.33 -4.84
C ASN A 233 -0.99 -18.55 -3.62
N ASP A 234 -1.83 -19.20 -2.81
CA ASP A 234 -2.50 -18.67 -1.63
C ASP A 234 -3.55 -17.56 -1.89
N ALA A 235 -3.96 -17.36 -3.14
CA ALA A 235 -5.10 -16.48 -3.44
C ALA A 235 -6.35 -16.96 -2.68
N PRO A 236 -7.06 -16.06 -1.97
CA PRO A 236 -8.29 -16.43 -1.31
C PRO A 236 -9.35 -16.80 -2.36
N ARG A 237 -10.36 -17.56 -1.93
CA ARG A 237 -11.55 -17.76 -2.76
C ARG A 237 -12.31 -16.46 -2.84
N TRP A 238 -12.14 -15.75 -3.96
CA TRP A 238 -12.81 -14.49 -4.19
C TRP A 238 -14.33 -14.68 -4.32
N PRO A 239 -15.14 -13.76 -3.76
CA PRO A 239 -16.57 -13.70 -4.00
C PRO A 239 -16.90 -13.54 -5.49
N GLU A 240 -18.13 -13.87 -5.86
CA GLU A 240 -18.56 -13.82 -7.26
C GLU A 240 -18.47 -12.43 -7.87
N GLU A 241 -18.70 -11.40 -7.05
CA GLU A 241 -18.72 -10.00 -7.43
C GLU A 241 -17.32 -9.37 -7.52
N SER A 242 -16.26 -10.11 -7.18
CA SER A 242 -14.89 -9.59 -7.23
C SER A 242 -14.27 -9.82 -8.60
N THR A 243 -13.75 -8.76 -9.22
CA THR A 243 -12.96 -8.85 -10.46
C THR A 243 -11.74 -9.77 -10.30
N PHE A 244 -11.18 -9.90 -9.09
CA PHE A 244 -10.08 -10.83 -8.84
C PHE A 244 -10.45 -12.30 -9.06
N ARG A 245 -11.73 -12.66 -8.92
CA ARG A 245 -12.22 -13.99 -9.32
C ARG A 245 -12.06 -14.19 -10.83
N ALA A 246 -12.49 -13.21 -11.62
CA ALA A 246 -12.38 -13.25 -13.08
C ALA A 246 -10.92 -13.31 -13.53
N PHE A 247 -10.07 -12.42 -13.00
CA PHE A 247 -8.62 -12.46 -13.29
C PHE A 247 -7.96 -13.77 -12.88
N HIS A 248 -8.32 -14.33 -11.73
CA HIS A 248 -7.79 -15.62 -11.31
C HIS A 248 -8.17 -16.73 -12.28
N ALA A 249 -9.44 -16.79 -12.70
CA ALA A 249 -9.91 -17.78 -13.66
C ALA A 249 -9.23 -17.63 -15.04
N GLU A 250 -9.10 -16.40 -15.54
CA GLU A 250 -8.44 -16.13 -16.81
C GLU A 250 -6.96 -16.53 -16.78
N ILE A 251 -6.22 -16.08 -15.77
CA ILE A 251 -4.80 -16.39 -15.63
C ILE A 251 -4.58 -17.89 -15.44
N ALA A 252 -5.37 -18.54 -14.59
CA ALA A 252 -5.30 -19.99 -14.41
C ALA A 252 -5.56 -20.73 -15.73
N GLY A 253 -6.57 -20.30 -16.50
CA GLY A 253 -6.87 -20.85 -17.82
C GLY A 253 -5.72 -20.72 -18.81
N ARG A 254 -5.04 -19.55 -18.87
CA ARG A 254 -3.85 -19.34 -19.71
C ARG A 254 -2.68 -20.24 -19.28
N ILE A 255 -2.44 -20.37 -17.99
CA ILE A 255 -1.37 -21.22 -17.46
C ILE A 255 -1.63 -22.69 -17.81
N ASP A 256 -2.87 -23.15 -17.75
CA ASP A 256 -3.22 -24.54 -18.06
C ASP A 256 -3.21 -24.82 -19.57
N ALA A 257 -3.65 -23.87 -20.39
CA ALA A 257 -3.57 -23.98 -21.86
C ALA A 257 -2.12 -24.00 -22.38
N GLY A 258 -1.20 -23.34 -21.66
CA GLY A 258 0.23 -23.33 -21.98
C GLY A 258 1.00 -24.55 -21.46
N ARG A 259 0.37 -25.51 -20.77
CA ARG A 259 1.03 -26.78 -20.44
C ARG A 259 1.11 -27.68 -21.67
N PRO A 260 2.27 -28.26 -22.00
CA PRO A 260 2.28 -29.40 -22.91
C PRO A 260 1.44 -30.52 -22.30
N ILE A 261 0.55 -31.12 -23.10
CA ILE A 261 -0.23 -32.30 -22.72
C ILE A 261 0.79 -33.37 -22.32
N GLN A 262 0.87 -33.68 -21.02
CA GLN A 262 1.62 -34.85 -20.57
C GLN A 262 0.86 -36.07 -21.09
N ALA A 263 1.44 -36.71 -22.11
CA ALA A 263 1.05 -38.03 -22.60
C ALA A 263 1.54 -39.12 -21.63
#